data_AF-A0A227J412-F1
#
_entry.id   AF-A0A227J412-F1
#
_cell.length_a   1.000
_cell.length_b   1.000
_cell.length_c   1.000
_cell.angle_alpha   90.00
_cell.angle_beta   90.00
_cell.angle_gamma   90.00
#
_symmetry.space_group_name_H-M   'P 1'
#
loop_
_entity.id
_entity.type
_entity.pdbx_description
1 polymer ?
#
loop_
_entity_poly.entity_id
_entity_poly.type
_entity_poly.pdbx_seq_one_letter_code
_entity_poly.pdbx_strand_id
1 'polypeptide(L)' 'LEVLGTAVDRAADARTKLVRLLATKGITEPVQIPDISTKAKAQEALGMDMEKMNADKKHFLDTVVPDWDKAAAEREATY' A
#
# COMPACT_ATOMS: atom_id res chain seq x y z
N LEU A 1 12.53 2.87 -20.66
CA LEU A 1 12.26 1.43 -20.95
C LEU A 1 13.28 0.52 -20.30
N GLU A 2 14.57 0.88 -20.26
CA GLU A 2 15.65 0.11 -19.62
C GLU A 2 15.37 -0.33 -18.17
N VAL A 3 14.86 0.58 -17.32
CA VAL A 3 14.55 0.29 -15.91
C VAL A 3 13.42 -0.75 -15.76
N LEU A 4 12.40 -0.71 -16.63
CA LEU A 4 11.32 -1.70 -16.58
C LEU A 4 11.82 -3.08 -17.06
N GLY A 5 12.71 -3.12 -18.05
CA GLY A 5 13.33 -4.36 -18.51
C GLY A 5 14.14 -5.03 -17.39
N THR A 6 15.04 -4.28 -16.74
CA THR A 6 15.84 -4.81 -15.64
C THR A 6 14.99 -5.22 -14.42
N ALA A 7 13.87 -4.54 -14.17
CA ALA A 7 12.91 -4.94 -13.14
C ALA A 7 12.24 -6.30 -13.45
N VAL A 8 11.87 -6.53 -14.72
CA VAL A 8 11.27 -7.80 -15.15
C VAL A 8 12.25 -8.96 -15.00
N ASP A 9 13.53 -8.76 -15.36
CA ASP A 9 14.57 -9.78 -15.20
C ASP A 9 14.71 -10.22 -13.73
N ARG A 10 14.75 -9.24 -12.81
CA ARG A 10 14.80 -9.53 -11.37
C ARG A 10 13.55 -10.24 -10.86
N ALA A 11 12.38 -9.89 -11.38
CA ALA A 11 11.13 -10.56 -11.02
C ALA A 11 11.11 -12.03 -11.49
N ALA A 12 11.62 -12.32 -12.69
CA ALA A 12 11.73 -13.69 -13.22
C ALA A 12 12.66 -14.57 -12.36
N ASP A 13 13.81 -14.03 -11.96
CA ASP A 13 14.74 -14.69 -11.03
C ASP A 13 14.08 -15.01 -9.69
N ALA A 14 13.35 -14.05 -9.12
CA ALA A 14 12.65 -14.22 -7.86
C ALA A 14 11.58 -15.32 -7.94
N ARG A 15 10.74 -15.31 -8.98
CA ARG A 15 9.70 -16.33 -9.19
C ARG A 15 10.29 -17.73 -9.35
N THR A 16 11.42 -17.87 -10.05
CA THR A 16 12.11 -19.16 -10.21
C THR A 16 12.60 -19.71 -8.87
N LYS A 17 13.21 -18.86 -8.04
CA LYS A 17 13.67 -19.25 -6.70
C LYS A 17 12.50 -19.65 -5.79
N LEU A 18 11.40 -18.89 -5.85
CA LEU A 18 10.18 -19.17 -5.07
C LEU A 18 9.54 -20.49 -5.45
N VAL A 19 9.39 -20.81 -6.75
CA VAL A 19 8.82 -22.10 -7.19
C VAL A 19 9.65 -23.28 -6.66
N ARG A 20 10.98 -23.20 -6.70
CA ARG A 20 11.85 -24.25 -6.14
C ARG A 20 11.65 -24.41 -4.62
N LEU A 21 11.54 -23.31 -3.89
CA LEU A 21 11.29 -23.32 -2.44
C LEU A 21 9.89 -23.84 -2.09
N LEU A 22 8.88 -23.49 -2.87
CA LEU A 22 7.52 -23.99 -2.67
C LEU A 22 7.44 -25.49 -2.94
N ALA A 23 8.15 -25.98 -3.96
CA ALA A 23 8.23 -27.40 -4.26
C ALA A 23 8.87 -28.20 -3.11
N THR A 24 9.91 -27.69 -2.43
CA THR A 24 10.47 -28.37 -1.24
C THR A 24 9.50 -28.39 -0.05
N LYS A 25 8.47 -27.53 -0.06
CA LYS A 25 7.36 -27.52 0.91
C LYS A 25 6.13 -28.31 0.43
N GLY A 26 6.24 -29.04 -0.68
CA GLY A 26 5.15 -29.84 -1.25
C GLY A 26 4.11 -29.05 -2.04
N ILE A 27 4.36 -27.76 -2.32
CA ILE A 27 3.47 -26.90 -3.11
C ILE A 27 4.02 -26.84 -4.55
N THR A 28 3.37 -27.55 -5.46
CA THR A 28 3.76 -27.63 -6.88
C THR A 28 2.83 -26.87 -7.81
N GLU A 29 1.64 -26.51 -7.32
CA GLU A 29 0.62 -25.79 -8.09
C GLU A 29 0.84 -24.28 -8.09
N PRO A 30 0.34 -23.56 -9.10
CA PRO A 30 0.33 -22.10 -9.10
C PRO A 30 -0.39 -21.52 -7.89
N VAL A 31 0.27 -20.58 -7.21
CA VAL A 31 -0.31 -19.84 -6.07
C VAL A 31 -1.47 -18.98 -6.57
N GLN A 32 -2.65 -19.21 -6.02
CA GLN A 32 -3.85 -18.44 -6.34
C GLN A 32 -3.75 -17.05 -5.72
N ILE A 33 -4.05 -16.03 -6.53
CA ILE A 33 -4.04 -14.63 -6.09
C ILE A 33 -5.49 -14.23 -5.80
N PRO A 34 -5.78 -13.60 -4.65
CA PRO A 34 -7.12 -13.07 -4.39
C PRO A 34 -7.50 -12.02 -5.43
N ASP A 35 -8.79 -11.70 -5.53
CA ASP A 35 -9.24 -10.68 -6.48
C ASP A 35 -8.70 -9.30 -6.08
N ILE A 36 -7.79 -8.76 -6.90
CA ILE A 36 -7.19 -7.44 -6.75
C ILE A 36 -7.53 -6.50 -7.91
N SER A 37 -8.62 -6.80 -8.64
CA SER A 37 -9.06 -6.04 -9.82
C SER A 37 -9.44 -4.59 -9.54
N THR A 38 -9.77 -4.26 -8.28
CA THR A 38 -10.05 -2.89 -7.84
C THR A 38 -9.22 -2.53 -6.63
N LYS A 39 -8.98 -1.23 -6.44
CA LYS A 39 -8.32 -0.69 -5.25
C LYS A 39 -8.96 -1.22 -3.96
N ALA A 40 -10.29 -1.19 -3.87
CA ALA A 40 -11.02 -1.64 -2.69
C ALA A 40 -10.78 -3.12 -2.39
N LYS A 41 -10.88 -4.00 -3.40
CA LYS A 41 -10.65 -5.45 -3.23
C LYS A 41 -9.20 -5.76 -2.86
N ALA A 42 -8.23 -5.04 -3.43
CA ALA A 42 -6.83 -5.19 -3.05
C ALA A 42 -6.57 -4.77 -1.59
N GLN A 43 -7.17 -3.66 -1.14
CA GLN A 43 -7.06 -3.20 0.25
C GLN A 43 -7.70 -4.19 1.23
N GLU A 44 -8.86 -4.75 0.86
CA GLU A 44 -9.53 -5.80 1.63
C GLU A 44 -8.69 -7.10 1.70
N ALA A 45 -8.12 -7.53 0.57
CA ALA A 45 -7.23 -8.70 0.52
C ALA A 45 -5.96 -8.52 1.39
N LEU A 46 -5.55 -7.28 1.67
CA LEU A 46 -4.45 -6.94 2.57
C LEU A 46 -4.90 -6.75 4.04
N GLY A 47 -6.21 -6.83 4.32
CA GLY A 47 -6.76 -6.64 5.67
C GLY A 47 -6.84 -5.18 6.12
N MET A 48 -6.90 -4.22 5.20
CA MET A 48 -6.99 -2.80 5.52
C MET A 48 -8.44 -2.41 5.86
N ASP A 49 -8.68 -1.92 7.08
CA ASP A 49 -9.97 -1.33 7.48
C ASP A 49 -10.09 0.09 6.91
N MET A 50 -10.48 0.16 5.63
CA MET A 50 -10.56 1.43 4.91
C MET A 50 -11.68 2.34 5.43
N GLU A 51 -12.75 1.81 6.01
CA GLU A 51 -13.79 2.65 6.62
C GLU A 51 -13.22 3.39 7.82
N LYS A 52 -12.59 2.66 8.76
CA LYS A 52 -11.96 3.27 9.92
C LYS A 52 -10.86 4.25 9.52
N MET A 53 -9.95 3.85 8.63
CA MET A 53 -8.84 4.71 8.22
C MET A 53 -9.33 6.03 7.59
N ASN A 54 -10.39 5.97 6.77
CA ASN A 54 -10.95 7.17 6.17
C ASN A 54 -11.71 8.02 7.20
N ALA A 55 -12.43 7.41 8.15
CA ALA A 55 -13.11 8.10 9.23
C ALA A 55 -12.11 8.82 10.15
N ASP A 56 -11.05 8.14 10.57
CA ASP A 56 -9.97 8.70 11.39
C ASP A 56 -9.26 9.84 10.65
N LYS A 57 -9.00 9.65 9.35
CA LYS A 57 -8.38 10.70 8.54
C LYS A 57 -9.29 11.92 8.40
N LYS A 58 -10.59 11.72 8.22
CA LYS A 58 -11.56 12.81 8.18
C LYS A 58 -11.61 13.56 9.51
N HIS A 59 -11.68 12.84 10.63
CA HIS A 59 -11.65 13.46 11.95
C HIS A 59 -10.38 14.29 12.17
N PHE A 60 -9.22 13.78 11.78
CA PHE A 60 -7.97 14.52 11.82
C PHE A 60 -8.01 15.80 10.98
N LEU A 61 -8.55 15.74 9.76
CA LEU A 61 -8.67 16.91 8.88
C LEU A 61 -9.63 17.96 9.44
N ASP A 62 -10.72 17.54 10.09
CA ASP A 62 -11.73 18.45 10.60
C ASP A 62 -11.34 19.08 11.96
N THR A 63 -10.44 18.46 12.70
CA THR A 63 -10.06 18.89 14.07
C THR A 63 -8.66 19.49 14.16
N VAL A 64 -7.66 18.79 13.65
CA VAL A 64 -6.26 19.15 13.87
C VAL A 64 -5.78 20.19 12.87
N VAL A 65 -6.16 20.04 11.60
CA VAL A 65 -5.69 20.95 10.54
C VAL A 65 -6.14 22.41 10.77
N PRO A 66 -7.39 22.70 11.15
CA PRO A 66 -7.80 24.07 11.43
C PRO A 66 -7.01 24.72 12.59
N ASP A 67 -6.62 23.93 13.60
CA ASP A 67 -5.81 24.44 14.70
C ASP A 67 -4.37 24.71 14.27
N TRP A 68 -3.83 23.94 13.33
CA TRP A 68 -2.55 24.25 12.70
C TRP A 68 -2.61 25.52 11.87
N ASP A 69 -3.68 25.74 11.12
CA ASP A 69 -3.87 26.95 10.32
C ASP A 69 -3.97 28.19 11.21
N LYS A 70 -4.68 28.12 12.34
CA LYS A 70 -4.74 29.21 13.32
C LYS A 70 -3.35 29.51 13.91
N ALA A 71 -2.64 28.49 14.36
CA ALA A 71 -1.30 28.66 14.92
C ALA A 71 -0.29 29.22 13.90
N ALA A 72 -0.43 28.83 12.63
CA ALA A 72 0.36 29.39 11.55
C ALA A 72 0.05 30.87 11.31
N ALA A 73 -1.24 31.25 11.28
CA ALA A 73 -1.66 32.64 11.12
C ALA A 73 -1.20 33.54 12.29
N GLU A 74 -1.28 33.06 13.53
CA GLU A 74 -0.78 33.79 14.72
C GLU A 74 0.73 34.02 14.65
N ARG A 75 1.49 32.99 14.25
CA ARG A 75 2.94 33.11 14.03
C ARG A 75 3.24 34.12 12.93
N GLU A 76 2.56 34.04 11.80
CA GLU A 76 2.80 34.91 10.64
C GLU A 76 2.42 36.37 10.90
N ALA A 77 1.45 36.64 11.78
CA ALA A 77 1.09 37.99 12.19
C ALA A 77 2.16 38.69 13.05
N THR A 78 3.15 37.95 13.56
CA THR A 78 4.27 38.51 14.35
C THR A 78 5.51 38.87 13.50
N TYR A 79 5.48 38.60 12.20
CA TYR A 79 6.52 38.96 11.22
C TYR A 79 6.13 40.22 10.42
#